data_AF-A0A9X5P2D9-F1
#
_entry.id   AF-A0A9X5P2D9-F1
#
_cell.length_a   1.000
_cell.length_b   1.000
_cell.length_c   1.000
_cell.angle_alpha   90.00
_cell.angle_beta   90.00
_cell.angle_gamma   90.00
#
_symmetry.space_group_name_H-M   'P 1'
#
loop_
_entity.id
_entity.type
_entity.pdbx_description
1 polymer ?
#
loop_
_entity_poly.entity_id
_entity_poly.type
_entity_poly.pdbx_seq_one_letter_code
_entity_poly.pdbx_strand_id
1 'polypeptide(L)'
;MDNSTDSLITARLLATARYTAVFNALLFVLSAQRGGAWSAVQLILAAVLLYYHIRIEFDRRVFQDFADGRYTPEAFDQTLRQTGLRRVSDDPSMPQRVAGALALWRKSLYLTAAQAAVFLIQIL
;
A
#
# COMPACT_ATOMS: atom_id res chain seq x y z
N MET A 1 24.56 1.13 -5.21
CA MET A 1 23.46 0.22 -5.57
C MET A 1 22.83 0.74 -6.85
N ASP A 2 22.49 -0.14 -7.77
CA ASP A 2 21.85 0.23 -9.02
C ASP A 2 20.37 0.56 -8.75
N ASN A 3 19.99 1.82 -9.00
CA ASN A 3 18.65 2.33 -8.73
C ASN A 3 17.55 1.53 -9.47
N SER A 4 17.87 0.92 -10.61
CA SER A 4 16.91 0.10 -11.36
C SER A 4 16.64 -1.24 -10.66
N THR A 5 17.68 -1.89 -10.15
CA THR A 5 17.57 -3.10 -9.33
C THR A 5 16.75 -2.87 -8.05
N ASP A 6 17.02 -1.78 -7.32
CA ASP A 6 16.29 -1.44 -6.09
C ASP A 6 14.80 -1.14 -6.37
N SER A 7 14.52 -0.46 -7.49
CA SER A 7 13.16 -0.21 -7.97
C SER A 7 12.42 -1.52 -8.24
N LEU A 8 13.05 -2.45 -8.96
CA LEU A 8 12.44 -3.71 -9.35
C LEU A 8 12.13 -4.61 -8.15
N ILE A 9 13.07 -4.73 -7.21
CA ILE A 9 12.88 -5.50 -5.98
C ILE A 9 11.72 -4.92 -5.17
N THR A 10 11.66 -3.59 -5.05
CA THR A 10 10.57 -2.90 -4.35
C THR A 10 9.23 -3.15 -5.03
N ALA A 11 9.15 -3.02 -6.36
CA ALA A 11 7.94 -3.34 -7.11
C ALA A 11 7.47 -4.78 -6.90
N ARG A 12 8.38 -5.75 -6.90
CA ARG A 12 8.05 -7.16 -6.65
C ARG A 12 7.55 -7.39 -5.22
N LEU A 13 8.16 -6.74 -4.23
CA LEU A 13 7.68 -6.80 -2.85
C LEU A 13 6.26 -6.23 -2.74
N LEU A 14 6.02 -5.04 -3.30
CA LEU A 14 4.69 -4.40 -3.27
C LEU A 14 3.63 -5.23 -4.01
N ALA A 15 4.01 -5.98 -5.05
CA ALA A 15 3.12 -6.91 -5.76
C ALA A 15 2.55 -8.01 -4.87
N THR A 16 3.13 -8.28 -3.70
CA THR A 16 2.61 -9.25 -2.74
C THR A 16 1.38 -8.73 -1.98
N ALA A 17 1.16 -7.40 -1.94
CA ALA A 17 0.03 -6.80 -1.22
C ALA A 17 -1.34 -7.21 -1.75
N ARG A 18 -1.44 -7.68 -3.01
CA ARG A 18 -2.69 -8.23 -3.54
C ARG A 18 -3.18 -9.44 -2.75
N TYR A 19 -2.28 -10.26 -2.19
CA TYR A 19 -2.66 -11.43 -1.41
C TYR A 19 -3.27 -11.01 -0.08
N THR A 20 -2.71 -9.98 0.57
CA THR A 20 -3.30 -9.43 1.79
C THR A 20 -4.62 -8.71 1.50
N ALA A 21 -4.75 -8.04 0.35
CA ALA A 21 -6.03 -7.44 -0.07
C ALA A 21 -7.17 -8.46 -0.16
N VAL A 22 -6.92 -9.61 -0.81
CA VAL A 22 -7.90 -10.70 -0.89
C VAL A 22 -8.25 -11.22 0.50
N PHE A 23 -7.24 -11.44 1.35
CA PHE A 23 -7.46 -11.88 2.72
C PHE A 23 -8.28 -10.87 3.55
N ASN A 24 -7.98 -9.58 3.45
CA ASN A 24 -8.71 -8.52 4.15
C ASN A 24 -10.18 -8.44 3.70
N ALA A 25 -10.43 -8.60 2.39
CA ALA A 25 -11.77 -8.62 1.84
C ALA A 25 -12.56 -9.84 2.35
N LEU A 26 -11.92 -11.01 2.42
CA LEU A 26 -12.54 -12.21 2.99
C LEU A 26 -12.93 -12.01 4.46
N LEU A 27 -12.03 -11.48 5.29
CA LEU A 27 -12.32 -11.17 6.70
C LEU A 27 -13.51 -10.21 6.84
N PHE A 28 -13.54 -9.17 6.00
CA PHE A 28 -14.64 -8.21 6.00
C PHE A 28 -15.98 -8.87 5.62
N VAL A 29 -16.02 -9.65 4.55
CA VAL A 29 -17.24 -10.36 4.11
C VAL A 29 -17.76 -11.30 5.19
N LEU A 30 -16.87 -12.09 5.80
CA LEU A 30 -17.25 -13.00 6.88
C LEU A 30 -17.75 -12.25 8.13
N SER A 31 -17.17 -11.10 8.45
CA SER A 31 -17.65 -10.26 9.54
C SER A 31 -19.02 -9.65 9.23
N ALA A 32 -19.24 -9.18 8.00
CA ALA A 32 -20.51 -8.59 7.58
C ALA A 32 -21.67 -9.58 7.65
N GLN A 33 -21.42 -10.86 7.34
CA GLN A 33 -22.41 -11.94 7.47
C GLN A 33 -22.87 -12.16 8.92
N ARG A 34 -22.00 -11.89 9.92
CA ARG A 34 -22.36 -12.02 11.34
C ARG A 34 -23.11 -10.81 11.88
N GLY A 35 -22.88 -9.64 11.31
CA GLY A 35 -23.46 -8.39 11.79
C GLY A 35 -22.97 -7.96 13.18
N GLY A 36 -23.67 -6.96 13.74
CA GLY A 36 -23.37 -6.40 15.06
C GLY A 36 -22.31 -5.29 15.05
N ALA A 37 -21.98 -4.78 16.23
CA ALA A 37 -21.06 -3.64 16.40
C ALA A 37 -19.66 -3.90 15.81
N TRP A 38 -19.18 -5.14 15.88
CA TRP A 38 -17.89 -5.55 15.34
C TRP A 38 -17.82 -5.45 13.81
N SER A 39 -18.94 -5.62 13.09
CA SER A 39 -18.99 -5.43 11.64
C SER A 39 -18.76 -3.97 11.24
N ALA A 40 -19.20 -3.02 12.07
CA ALA A 40 -18.92 -1.59 11.83
C ALA A 40 -17.43 -1.27 12.00
N VAL A 41 -16.77 -1.85 13.00
CA VAL A 41 -15.30 -1.74 13.18
C VAL A 41 -14.57 -2.35 11.98
N GLN A 42 -15.03 -3.51 11.51
CA GLN A 42 -14.49 -4.18 10.33
C GLN A 42 -14.65 -3.38 9.05
N LEU A 43 -15.77 -2.66 8.89
CA LEU A 43 -15.97 -1.75 7.77
C LEU A 43 -14.93 -0.61 7.76
N ILE A 44 -14.69 0.01 8.93
CA ILE A 44 -13.68 1.08 9.06
C ILE A 44 -12.30 0.53 8.73
N LEU A 45 -11.92 -0.62 9.29
CA LEU A 45 -10.63 -1.26 9.00
C LEU A 45 -10.49 -1.63 7.52
N ALA A 46 -11.55 -2.17 6.91
CA ALA A 46 -11.56 -2.49 5.49
C ALA A 46 -11.38 -1.26 4.60
N ALA A 47 -12.03 -0.13 4.94
CA ALA A 47 -11.87 1.13 4.20
C ALA A 47 -10.43 1.67 4.30
N VAL A 48 -9.84 1.64 5.50
CA VAL A 48 -8.44 2.04 5.70
C VAL A 48 -7.50 1.11 4.92
N LEU A 49 -7.67 -0.21 5.03
CA LEU A 49 -6.87 -1.18 4.30
C LEU A 49 -7.00 -1.05 2.78
N LEU A 50 -8.21 -0.78 2.27
CA LEU A 50 -8.43 -0.52 0.85
C LEU A 50 -7.63 0.69 0.37
N TYR A 51 -7.59 1.77 1.14
CA TYR A 51 -6.73 2.92 0.84
C TYR A 51 -5.25 2.53 0.77
N TYR A 52 -4.76 1.73 1.73
CA TYR A 52 -3.38 1.24 1.69
C TYR A 52 -3.11 0.35 0.47
N HIS A 53 -4.03 -0.52 0.08
CA HIS A 53 -3.90 -1.38 -1.10
C HIS A 53 -3.84 -0.58 -2.40
N ILE A 54 -4.69 0.44 -2.54
CA ILE A 54 -4.65 1.36 -3.70
C ILE A 54 -3.30 2.09 -3.75
N ARG A 55 -2.84 2.62 -2.61
CA ARG A 55 -1.57 3.34 -2.54
C ARG A 55 -0.37 2.45 -2.85
N ILE A 56 -0.35 1.23 -2.31
CA ILE A 56 0.71 0.24 -2.57
C ILE A 56 0.71 -0.16 -4.05
N GLU A 57 -0.44 -0.39 -4.66
CA GLU A 57 -0.54 -0.74 -6.08
C GLU A 57 -0.08 0.40 -7.00
N PHE A 58 -0.37 1.65 -6.62
CA PHE A 58 0.18 2.82 -7.29
C PHE A 58 1.71 2.87 -7.18
N ASP A 59 2.24 2.80 -5.96
CA ASP A 59 3.69 2.83 -5.73
C ASP A 59 4.39 1.67 -6.46
N ARG A 60 3.78 0.47 -6.48
CA ARG A 60 4.27 -0.70 -7.24
C ARG A 60 4.47 -0.40 -8.70
N ARG A 61 3.48 0.23 -9.35
CA ARG A 61 3.54 0.56 -10.78
C ARG A 61 4.61 1.60 -11.05
N VAL A 62 4.72 2.62 -10.19
CA VAL A 62 5.76 3.65 -10.30
C VAL A 62 7.16 3.03 -10.18
N PHE A 63 7.40 2.16 -9.21
CA PHE A 63 8.69 1.45 -9.08
C PHE A 63 8.98 0.51 -10.26
N GLN A 64 7.95 -0.15 -10.79
CA GLN A 64 8.11 -0.99 -11.99
C GLN A 64 8.50 -0.13 -13.20
N ASP A 65 7.83 0.99 -13.41
CA ASP A 65 8.12 1.90 -14.52
C ASP A 65 9.53 2.53 -14.40
N PHE A 66 10.02 2.79 -13.18
CA PHE A 66 11.41 3.21 -12.93
C PHE A 66 12.41 2.10 -13.29
N ALA A 67 12.13 0.86 -12.90
CA ALA A 67 12.98 -0.29 -13.22
C ALA A 67 13.03 -0.56 -14.73
N ASP A 68 11.90 -0.39 -15.41
CA ASP A 68 11.76 -0.59 -16.85
C ASP A 68 12.26 0.62 -17.68
N GLY A 69 12.74 1.69 -17.01
CA GLY A 69 13.29 2.88 -17.65
C GLY A 69 12.26 3.72 -18.42
N ARG A 70 10.96 3.58 -18.13
CA ARG A 70 9.89 4.29 -18.84
C ARG A 70 9.87 5.79 -18.56
N TYR A 71 10.30 6.19 -17.37
CA TYR A 71 10.58 7.56 -16.97
C TYR A 71 11.50 7.55 -15.74
N THR A 72 12.17 8.67 -15.46
CA THR A 72 13.05 8.79 -14.30
C THR A 72 12.30 9.29 -13.06
N PRO A 73 12.81 9.05 -11.84
CA PRO A 73 12.23 9.61 -10.61
C PRO A 73 12.10 11.13 -10.62
N GLU A 74 13.03 11.82 -11.27
CA GLU A 74 13.03 13.29 -11.40
C GLU A 74 11.91 13.75 -12.34
N ALA A 75 11.72 13.08 -13.48
CA ALA A 75 10.63 13.38 -14.41
C ALA A 75 9.26 13.13 -13.78
N PHE A 76 9.14 12.09 -12.94
CA PHE A 76 7.94 11.81 -12.17
C PHE A 76 7.63 12.93 -11.16
N ASP A 77 8.61 13.35 -10.38
CA ASP A 77 8.42 14.41 -9.37
C ASP A 77 8.14 15.78 -10.01
N GLN A 78 8.82 16.10 -11.12
CA GLN A 78 8.52 17.29 -11.90
C GLN A 78 7.06 17.30 -12.38
N THR A 79 6.57 16.17 -12.86
CA THR A 79 5.17 16.03 -13.29
C THR A 79 4.22 16.22 -12.11
N LEU A 80 4.49 15.62 -10.95
CA LEU A 80 3.67 15.79 -9.74
C LEU A 80 3.60 17.24 -9.24
N ARG A 81 4.68 18.01 -9.40
CA ARG A 81 4.72 19.45 -9.11
C ARG A 81 3.85 20.23 -10.10
N GLN A 82 3.99 19.94 -11.40
CA GLN A 82 3.24 20.63 -12.47
C GLN A 82 1.73 20.38 -12.38
N THR A 83 1.30 19.18 -11.99
CA THR A 83 -0.12 18.84 -11.85
C THR A 83 -0.71 19.29 -10.52
N GLY A 84 0.08 19.91 -9.62
CA GLY A 84 -0.38 20.33 -8.29
C GLY A 84 -0.66 19.19 -7.31
N LEU A 85 -0.33 17.94 -7.67
CA LEU A 85 -0.53 16.75 -6.82
C LEU A 85 0.47 16.69 -5.66
N ARG A 86 1.61 17.39 -5.75
CA ARG A 86 2.62 17.48 -4.70
C ARG A 86 3.11 18.91 -4.51
N ARG A 87 2.99 19.44 -3.28
CA ARG A 87 3.44 20.80 -2.90
C ARG A 87 4.85 20.87 -2.27
N VAL A 88 5.53 19.75 -2.05
CA VAL A 88 6.78 19.69 -1.25
C VAL A 88 8.04 19.86 -2.11
N SER A 89 9.01 20.60 -1.54
CA SER A 89 10.22 21.14 -2.19
C SER A 89 11.34 20.16 -2.49
N ASP A 90 11.44 19.00 -1.83
CA ASP A 90 12.57 18.09 -2.03
C ASP A 90 12.23 16.92 -2.95
N ASP A 91 13.15 16.62 -3.87
CA ASP A 91 13.14 15.43 -4.73
C ASP A 91 13.78 14.26 -3.96
N PRO A 92 13.00 13.35 -3.36
CA PRO A 92 13.54 12.26 -2.55
C PRO A 92 14.41 11.34 -3.40
N SER A 93 15.54 10.95 -2.82
CA SER A 93 16.43 9.96 -3.40
C SER A 93 15.75 8.60 -3.50
N MET A 94 16.25 7.75 -4.39
CA MET A 94 15.69 6.41 -4.57
C MET A 94 15.60 5.59 -3.27
N PRO A 95 16.63 5.56 -2.39
CA PRO A 95 16.54 4.89 -1.09
C PRO A 95 15.44 5.44 -0.17
N GLN A 96 15.19 6.75 -0.18
CA GLN A 96 14.11 7.35 0.63
C GLN A 96 12.73 6.92 0.14
N ARG A 97 12.55 6.83 -1.19
CA ARG A 97 11.30 6.32 -1.79
C ARG A 97 11.05 4.87 -1.38
N VAL A 98 12.08 4.02 -1.49
CA VAL A 98 12.02 2.61 -1.07
C VAL A 98 11.64 2.51 0.40
N ALA A 99 12.30 3.27 1.28
CA ALA A 99 12.00 3.28 2.71
C ALA A 99 10.55 3.69 3.01
N GLY A 100 10.03 4.71 2.30
CA GLY A 100 8.63 5.15 2.41
C GLY A 100 7.64 4.06 2.00
N ALA A 101 7.87 3.42 0.86
CA ALA A 101 7.03 2.35 0.36
C ALA A 101 7.04 1.11 1.27
N LEU A 102 8.22 0.73 1.79
CA LEU A 102 8.33 -0.35 2.78
C LEU A 102 7.61 -0.01 4.08
N ALA A 103 7.70 1.23 4.55
CA ALA A 103 6.97 1.67 5.74
C ALA A 103 5.46 1.57 5.54
N LEU A 104 4.96 1.94 4.36
CA LEU A 104 3.56 1.80 3.98
C LEU A 104 3.12 0.33 3.93
N TRP A 105 3.91 -0.54 3.29
CA TRP A 105 3.66 -1.98 3.22
C TRP A 105 3.59 -2.60 4.62
N ARG A 106 4.55 -2.29 5.52
CA ARG A 106 4.52 -2.77 6.92
C ARG A 106 3.27 -2.29 7.67
N LYS A 107 2.86 -1.02 7.52
CA LYS A 107 1.62 -0.51 8.14
C LYS A 107 0.40 -1.30 7.68
N SER A 108 0.33 -1.65 6.39
CA SER A 108 -0.77 -2.47 5.86
C SER A 108 -0.81 -3.88 6.49
N LEU A 109 0.36 -4.48 6.78
CA LEU A 109 0.44 -5.77 7.47
C LEU A 109 -0.01 -5.69 8.93
N TYR A 110 0.39 -4.65 9.66
CA TYR A 110 -0.07 -4.46 11.03
C TYR A 110 -1.59 -4.23 11.09
N LEU A 111 -2.14 -3.47 10.14
CA LEU A 111 -3.59 -3.30 10.02
C LEU A 111 -4.31 -4.59 9.64
N THR A 112 -3.70 -5.43 8.81
CA THR A 112 -4.22 -6.77 8.49
C THR A 112 -4.26 -7.66 9.72
N ALA A 113 -3.21 -7.65 10.54
CA ALA A 113 -3.17 -8.38 11.80
C ALA A 113 -4.25 -7.86 12.78
N ALA A 114 -4.43 -6.54 12.87
CA ALA A 114 -5.49 -5.94 13.67
C ALA A 114 -6.89 -6.37 13.17
N GLN A 115 -7.12 -6.37 11.86
CA GLN A 115 -8.37 -6.82 11.26
C GLN A 115 -8.67 -8.30 11.58
N ALA A 116 -7.66 -9.16 11.52
CA ALA A 116 -7.78 -10.56 11.90
C ALA A 116 -8.07 -10.71 13.40
N ALA A 117 -7.41 -9.96 14.27
CA ALA A 117 -7.66 -9.98 15.71
C ALA A 117 -9.10 -9.55 16.06
N VAL A 118 -9.59 -8.48 15.44
CA VAL A 118 -10.98 -8.03 15.61
C VAL A 118 -11.96 -9.11 15.15
N PHE A 119 -11.69 -9.77 14.02
CA PHE A 119 -12.50 -10.89 13.57
C PHE A 119 -12.51 -12.05 14.57
N LEU A 120 -11.34 -12.41 15.13
CA LEU A 120 -11.24 -13.45 16.15
C LEU A 120 -12.04 -13.11 17.41
N ILE A 121 -12.00 -11.85 17.86
CA ILE A 121 -12.80 -11.40 19.01
C ILE A 121 -14.30 -11.48 18.70
N GLN A 122 -14.72 -11.20 17.47
CA GLN A 122 -16.13 -11.29 17.08
C GLN A 122 -16.69 -12.72 17.11
N ILE A 123 -15.84 -13.75 16.99
CA ILE A 123 -16.28 -15.15 16.94
C ILE A 123 -16.17 -15.90 18.27
N LEU A 124 -15.53 -15.30 19.26
CA LEU A 124 -15.43 -15.80 20.63
C LEU A 124 -16.65 -15.32 21.44
#